data_AF-A0A2V6HZ68-F1
#
_entry.id   AF-A0A2V6HZ68-F1
#
_cell.length_a   1.000
_cell.length_b   1.000
_cell.length_c   1.000
_cell.angle_alpha   90.00
_cell.angle_beta   90.00
_cell.angle_gamma   90.00
#
_symmetry.space_group_name_H-M   'P 1'
#
loop_
_entity.id
_entity.type
_entity.pdbx_description
1 polymer ?
#
loop_
_entity_poly.entity_id
_entity_poly.type
_entity_poly.pdbx_seq_one_letter_code
_entity_poly.pdbx_strand_id
1 'polypeptide(L)'
;IYCISATTLQSVYTLELGPWCVPYEQYYQAAAAEIRRYHNTASDPARRVAMITNDGALNWAKKIKDFERLRFERLCAYLRHQAPAAQIGYSVFVFELTDDEVNHALYGPPAELTRDVCVSGF
;
A
#
# COMPACT_ATOMS: atom_id res chain seq x y z
N ILE A 1 -4.21 -17.23 -4.71
CA ILE A 1 -5.61 -16.81 -4.49
C ILE A 1 -5.63 -15.65 -3.51
N TYR A 2 -6.28 -14.56 -3.88
CA TYR A 2 -6.47 -13.37 -3.05
C TYR A 2 -7.96 -13.02 -3.00
N CYS A 3 -8.53 -12.90 -1.80
CA CYS A 3 -9.94 -12.63 -1.59
C CYS A 3 -10.11 -11.28 -0.90
N ILE A 4 -11.01 -10.45 -1.40
CA ILE A 4 -11.28 -9.11 -0.84
C ILE A 4 -12.76 -8.76 -0.94
N SER A 5 -13.31 -8.12 0.10
CA SER A 5 -14.70 -7.65 0.04
C SER A 5 -14.84 -6.44 -0.89
N ALA A 6 -16.05 -6.25 -1.44
CA ALA A 6 -16.37 -5.14 -2.32
C ALA A 6 -16.09 -3.77 -1.65
N THR A 7 -16.48 -3.61 -0.38
CA THR A 7 -16.26 -2.36 0.37
C THR A 7 -14.78 -2.08 0.61
N THR A 8 -13.98 -3.12 0.90
CA THR A 8 -12.54 -2.97 1.08
C THR A 8 -11.85 -2.64 -0.25
N LEU A 9 -12.22 -3.31 -1.34
CA LEU A 9 -11.66 -3.06 -2.68
C LEU A 9 -11.94 -1.64 -3.17
N GLN A 10 -13.09 -1.08 -2.80
CA GLN A 10 -13.48 0.29 -3.12
C GLN A 10 -13.01 1.32 -2.07
N SER A 11 -12.24 0.89 -1.07
CA SER A 11 -11.58 1.77 -0.10
C SER A 11 -12.54 2.68 0.69
N VAL A 12 -13.82 2.28 0.84
CA VAL A 12 -14.90 3.18 1.33
C VAL A 12 -14.82 3.55 2.82
N TYR A 13 -13.95 2.88 3.59
CA TYR A 13 -13.71 3.15 5.02
C TYR A 13 -12.23 3.45 5.32
N THR A 14 -11.47 3.87 4.32
CA THR A 14 -10.03 4.10 4.42
C THR A 14 -9.75 5.61 4.45
N LEU A 15 -8.53 6.00 4.82
CA LEU A 15 -8.12 7.41 4.81
C LEU A 15 -7.89 7.91 3.38
N GLU A 16 -7.38 7.02 2.52
CA GLU A 16 -7.08 7.27 1.12
C GLU A 16 -8.33 7.07 0.24
N LEU A 17 -9.32 7.96 0.42
CA LEU A 17 -10.58 7.88 -0.31
C LEU A 17 -10.40 8.17 -1.81
N GLY A 18 -11.08 7.37 -2.64
CA GLY A 18 -11.16 7.55 -4.09
C GLY A 18 -10.08 6.80 -4.88
N PRO A 19 -9.97 7.09 -6.19
CA PRO A 19 -8.94 6.49 -7.04
C PRO A 19 -7.53 6.87 -6.59
N TRP A 20 -6.54 6.02 -6.90
CA TRP A 20 -5.13 6.32 -6.63
C TRP A 20 -4.70 7.57 -7.40
N CYS A 21 -4.08 8.50 -6.67
CA CYS A 21 -3.74 9.83 -7.15
C CYS A 21 -2.27 10.16 -6.93
N VAL A 22 -1.80 11.23 -7.57
CA VAL A 22 -0.40 11.66 -7.51
C VAL A 22 0.10 11.83 -6.06
N PRO A 23 -0.63 12.49 -5.14
CA PRO A 23 -0.18 12.59 -3.75
C PRO A 23 -0.03 11.25 -3.04
N TYR A 24 -0.95 10.29 -3.22
CA TYR A 24 -0.82 8.97 -2.61
C TYR A 24 0.41 8.21 -3.13
N GLU A 25 0.68 8.28 -4.43
CA GLU A 25 1.90 7.69 -5.01
C GLU A 25 3.16 8.34 -4.41
N GLN A 26 3.19 9.67 -4.27
CA GLN A 26 4.32 10.36 -3.64
C GLN A 26 4.53 9.93 -2.19
N TYR A 27 3.46 9.85 -1.38
CA TYR A 27 3.53 9.36 0.00
C TYR A 27 3.98 7.91 0.06
N TYR A 28 3.48 7.05 -0.84
CA TYR A 28 3.88 5.65 -0.91
C TYR A 28 5.36 5.51 -1.23
N GLN A 29 5.87 6.23 -2.24
CA GLN A 29 7.29 6.17 -2.61
C GLN A 29 8.21 6.69 -1.51
N ALA A 30 7.80 7.76 -0.81
CA ALA A 30 8.53 8.29 0.34
C ALA A 30 8.55 7.27 1.51
N ALA A 31 7.40 6.70 1.86
CA ALA A 31 7.30 5.68 2.90
C ALA A 31 8.10 4.40 2.53
N ALA A 32 8.04 3.98 1.27
CA ALA A 32 8.82 2.85 0.76
C ALA A 32 10.33 3.08 0.89
N ALA A 33 10.81 4.31 0.68
CA ALA A 33 12.21 4.67 0.87
C ALA A 33 12.65 4.54 2.33
N GLU A 34 11.83 4.97 3.28
CA GLU A 34 12.09 4.81 4.72
C GLU A 34 12.14 3.32 5.12
N ILE A 35 11.22 2.51 4.60
CA ILE A 35 11.19 1.07 4.87
C ILE A 35 12.40 0.37 4.26
N ARG A 36 12.83 0.74 3.05
CA ARG A 36 14.11 0.28 2.48
C ARG A 36 15.29 0.66 3.38
N ARG A 37 15.33 1.89 3.92
CA ARG A 37 16.37 2.30 4.89
C ARG A 37 16.40 1.36 6.10
N TYR A 38 15.23 1.00 6.64
CA TYR A 38 15.11 0.06 7.75
C TYR A 38 15.55 -1.38 7.39
N HIS A 39 15.20 -1.87 6.21
CA HIS A 39 15.66 -3.18 5.74
C HIS A 39 17.17 -3.24 5.52
N ASN A 40 17.78 -2.14 5.07
CA ASN A 40 19.23 -2.06 4.87
C ASN A 40 20.04 -2.16 6.18
N THR A 41 19.40 -2.07 7.35
CA THR A 41 20.05 -2.34 8.64
C THR A 41 19.92 -3.81 9.08
N ALA A 42 19.40 -4.72 8.24
CA ALA A 42 19.12 -6.11 8.64
C ALA A 42 20.38 -6.90 9.05
N SER A 43 21.52 -6.61 8.43
CA SER A 43 22.80 -7.24 8.75
C SER A 43 23.51 -6.62 9.96
N ASP A 44 23.00 -5.51 10.50
CA ASP A 44 23.62 -4.77 11.61
C ASP A 44 22.58 -4.38 12.66
N PRO A 45 22.37 -5.24 13.68
CA PRO A 45 21.44 -4.97 14.76
C PRO A 45 21.76 -3.70 15.57
N ALA A 46 23.04 -3.36 15.74
CA ALA A 46 23.44 -2.18 16.50
C ALA A 46 23.04 -0.90 15.76
N ARG A 47 23.27 -0.86 14.44
CA ARG A 47 22.79 0.24 13.57
C ARG A 47 21.27 0.34 13.55
N ARG A 48 20.56 -0.79 13.57
CA ARG A 48 19.08 -0.79 13.68
C ARG A 48 18.61 -0.14 14.97
N VAL A 49 19.17 -0.55 16.11
CA VAL A 49 18.82 0.01 17.42
C VAL A 49 19.11 1.50 17.45
N ALA A 50 20.31 1.93 17.02
CA ALA A 50 20.67 3.34 16.98
C ALA A 50 19.69 4.17 16.12
N MET A 51 19.29 3.65 14.94
CA MET A 51 18.33 4.33 14.07
C MET A 51 16.94 4.45 14.72
N ILE A 52 16.44 3.38 15.36
CA ILE A 52 15.14 3.41 16.06
C ILE A 52 15.18 4.37 17.25
N THR A 53 16.28 4.37 18.00
CA THR A 53 16.47 5.27 19.15
C THR A 53 16.53 6.73 18.72
N ASN A 54 17.28 7.05 17.66
CA ASN A 54 17.42 8.44 17.18
C ASN A 54 16.12 8.99 16.56
N ASP A 55 15.45 8.19 15.73
CA ASP A 55 14.23 8.63 15.03
C ASP A 55 12.97 8.50 15.90
N GLY A 56 13.06 7.74 17.00
CA GLY A 56 11.97 7.42 17.92
C GLY A 56 11.18 6.17 17.52
N ALA A 57 10.96 5.26 18.48
CA ALA A 57 10.24 4.00 18.24
C ALA A 57 8.79 4.20 17.79
N LEU A 58 8.06 5.15 18.39
CA LEU A 58 6.68 5.47 18.00
C LEU A 58 6.58 6.04 16.58
N ASN A 59 7.59 6.84 16.18
CA ASN A 59 7.66 7.38 14.82
C ASN A 59 7.87 6.25 13.80
N TRP A 60 8.75 5.30 14.08
CA TRP A 60 8.92 4.10 13.24
C TRP A 60 7.67 3.25 13.15
N ALA A 61 6.97 3.02 14.27
CA ALA A 61 5.70 2.30 14.27
C ALA A 61 4.66 3.00 13.38
N LYS A 62 4.58 4.34 13.43
CA LYS A 62 3.72 5.13 12.54
C LYS A 62 4.13 4.97 11.07
N LYS A 63 5.42 5.11 10.74
CA LYS A 63 5.93 4.97 9.36
C LYS A 63 5.62 3.61 8.75
N ILE A 64 5.79 2.53 9.53
CA ILE A 64 5.44 1.17 9.09
C ILE A 64 3.94 1.06 8.82
N LYS A 65 3.10 1.52 9.76
CA LYS A 65 1.64 1.50 9.60
C LYS A 65 1.18 2.28 8.37
N ASP A 66 1.73 3.47 8.15
CA ASP A 66 1.38 4.31 7.00
C ASP A 66 1.83 3.65 5.68
N PHE A 67 3.04 3.08 5.64
CA PHE A 67 3.50 2.33 4.47
C PHE A 67 2.61 1.12 4.17
N GLU A 68 2.25 0.32 5.17
CA GLU A 68 1.40 -0.86 4.97
C GLU A 68 0.02 -0.48 4.46
N ARG A 69 -0.57 0.60 5.00
CA ARG A 69 -1.84 1.15 4.51
C ARG A 69 -1.74 1.58 3.05
N LEU A 70 -0.77 2.43 2.71
CA LEU A 70 -0.56 2.89 1.33
C LEU A 70 -0.26 1.75 0.36
N ARG A 71 0.52 0.75 0.79
CA ARG A 71 0.82 -0.45 0.00
C ARG A 71 -0.44 -1.25 -0.32
N PHE A 72 -1.33 -1.39 0.66
CA PHE A 72 -2.60 -2.08 0.50
C PHE A 72 -3.54 -1.32 -0.47
N GLU A 73 -3.63 0.00 -0.32
CA GLU A 73 -4.45 0.83 -1.21
C GLU A 73 -3.94 0.83 -2.65
N ARG A 74 -2.62 0.84 -2.85
CA ARG A 74 -2.01 0.70 -4.18
C ARG A 74 -2.35 -0.66 -4.83
N LEU A 75 -2.38 -1.74 -4.04
CA LEU A 75 -2.84 -3.04 -4.50
C LEU A 75 -4.33 -3.01 -4.87
N CYS A 76 -5.18 -2.38 -4.05
CA CYS A 76 -6.61 -2.25 -4.37
C CYS A 76 -6.82 -1.47 -5.69
N ALA A 77 -6.06 -0.40 -5.91
CA ALA A 77 -6.06 0.33 -7.18
C ALA A 77 -5.73 -0.56 -8.38
N TYR A 78 -4.74 -1.45 -8.25
CA TYR A 78 -4.47 -2.43 -9.30
C TYR A 78 -5.65 -3.40 -9.51
N LEU A 79 -6.20 -3.96 -8.42
CA LEU A 79 -7.27 -4.96 -8.48
C LEU A 79 -8.59 -4.43 -9.05
N ARG A 80 -8.89 -3.13 -8.89
CA ARG A 80 -10.07 -2.50 -9.50
C ARG A 80 -10.06 -2.56 -11.03
N HIS A 81 -8.88 -2.74 -11.64
CA HIS A 81 -8.70 -2.87 -13.08
C HIS A 81 -8.53 -4.32 -13.56
N GLN A 82 -8.62 -5.30 -12.66
CA GLN A 82 -8.53 -6.72 -13.00
C GLN A 82 -9.90 -7.39 -13.02
N ALA A 83 -10.07 -8.36 -13.92
CA ALA A 83 -11.24 -9.22 -13.89
C ALA A 83 -11.10 -10.23 -12.73
N PRO A 84 -12.06 -10.30 -11.79
CA PRO A 84 -12.04 -11.31 -10.75
C PRO A 84 -12.30 -12.70 -11.36
N ALA A 85 -11.59 -13.71 -10.88
CA ALA A 85 -11.82 -15.11 -11.26
C ALA A 85 -13.17 -15.62 -10.74
N ALA A 86 -13.64 -15.09 -9.61
CA ALA A 86 -14.97 -15.38 -9.08
C ALA A 86 -15.50 -14.22 -8.22
N GLN A 87 -16.81 -14.19 -8.05
CA GLN A 87 -17.50 -13.30 -7.12
C GLN A 87 -18.44 -14.13 -6.24
N ILE A 88 -18.19 -14.13 -4.92
CA ILE A 88 -18.97 -14.90 -3.95
C ILE A 88 -19.98 -13.97 -3.28
N GLY A 89 -21.26 -14.35 -3.30
CA GLY A 89 -22.33 -13.60 -2.64
C GLY A 89 -22.41 -12.13 -3.04
N TYR A 90 -21.96 -11.80 -4.27
CA TYR A 90 -21.85 -10.45 -4.84
C TYR A 90 -21.01 -9.43 -4.05
N SER A 91 -20.35 -9.85 -2.98
CA SER A 91 -19.69 -8.96 -2.02
C SER A 91 -18.24 -9.34 -1.73
N VAL A 92 -17.76 -10.47 -2.24
CA VAL A 92 -16.36 -10.90 -2.17
C VAL A 92 -15.86 -11.19 -3.58
N PHE A 93 -14.73 -10.59 -3.94
CA PHE A 93 -14.03 -10.82 -5.19
C PHE A 93 -12.82 -11.73 -4.94
N VAL A 94 -12.61 -12.68 -5.84
CA VAL A 94 -11.50 -13.63 -5.81
C VAL A 94 -10.58 -13.37 -7.01
N PHE A 95 -9.30 -13.18 -6.75
CA PHE A 95 -8.27 -12.96 -7.76
C PHE A 95 -7.22 -14.07 -7.71
N GLU A 96 -6.77 -14.52 -8.88
CA GLU A 96 -5.66 -15.48 -9.03
C GLU A 96 -4.37 -14.71 -9.35
N LEU A 97 -3.79 -14.07 -8.34
CA LEU A 97 -2.58 -13.28 -8.52
C LEU A 97 -1.33 -14.15 -8.53
N THR A 98 -0.50 -13.93 -9.54
CA THR A 98 0.89 -14.37 -9.62
C THR A 98 1.81 -13.42 -8.86
N ASP A 99 3.03 -13.89 -8.54
CA ASP A 99 4.05 -13.03 -7.91
C ASP A 99 4.42 -11.84 -8.79
N ASP A 100 4.43 -12.01 -10.11
CA ASP A 100 4.72 -10.93 -11.07
C ASP A 100 3.64 -9.86 -11.08
N GLU A 101 2.36 -10.24 -10.99
CA GLU A 101 1.26 -9.28 -10.89
C GLU A 101 1.29 -8.53 -9.56
N VAL A 102 1.62 -9.21 -8.45
CA VAL A 102 1.81 -8.54 -7.16
C VAL A 102 2.99 -7.57 -7.23
N ASN A 103 4.11 -7.97 -7.83
CA ASN A 103 5.27 -7.11 -8.02
C ASN A 103 4.94 -5.91 -8.93
N HIS A 104 4.17 -6.12 -9.99
CA HIS A 104 3.71 -5.05 -10.87
C HIS A 104 2.79 -4.08 -10.12
N ALA A 105 1.82 -4.59 -9.38
CA ALA A 105 0.88 -3.80 -8.58
C ALA A 105 1.57 -2.94 -7.52
N LEU A 106 2.69 -3.40 -6.95
CA LEU A 106 3.38 -2.72 -5.85
C LEU A 106 4.62 -1.92 -6.26
N TYR A 107 5.30 -2.30 -7.33
CA TYR A 107 6.58 -1.70 -7.74
C TYR A 107 6.63 -1.26 -9.20
N GLY A 108 5.65 -1.67 -10.02
CA GLY A 108 5.49 -1.19 -11.39
C GLY A 108 4.81 0.18 -11.47
N PRO A 109 4.52 0.66 -12.70
CA PRO A 109 3.72 1.86 -12.91
C PRO A 109 2.35 1.74 -12.22
N PRO A 110 1.83 2.82 -11.60
CA PRO A 110 0.54 2.77 -10.92
C PRO A 110 -0.60 2.58 -11.93
N ALA A 111 -1.56 1.69 -11.63
CA ALA A 111 -2.70 1.38 -12.50
C ALA A 111 -3.70 2.55 -12.62
N GLU A 112 -3.77 3.36 -11.57
CA GLU A 112 -4.55 4.59 -11.47
C GLU A 112 -3.57 5.72 -11.11
N LEU A 113 -3.66 6.90 -11.74
CA LEU A 113 -2.84 8.05 -11.37
C LEU A 113 -3.55 9.36 -11.71
N THR A 114 -4.57 9.70 -10.93
CA THR A 114 -5.30 10.96 -11.12
C THR A 114 -4.45 12.15 -10.68
N ARG A 115 -4.52 13.27 -11.43
CA ARG A 115 -3.72 14.48 -11.18
C ARG A 115 -4.17 15.23 -9.93
N ASP A 116 -5.48 15.29 -9.72
CA ASP A 116 -6.14 15.91 -8.57
C ASP A 116 -7.30 15.02 -8.15
N VAL A 117 -7.27 14.53 -6.91
CA VAL A 117 -8.38 14.19 -5.99
C VAL A 117 -7.70 13.62 -4.74
N CYS A 118 -7.57 14.43 -3.70
CA CYS A 118 -7.44 13.92 -2.34
C CYS A 118 -8.65 14.44 -1.58
N VAL A 119 -9.55 13.56 -1.17
CA VAL A 119 -10.43 13.90 -0.05
C VAL A 119 -9.53 13.81 1.18
N SER A 120 -9.20 14.95 1.77
CA SER A 120 -8.23 15.01 2.86
C SER A 120 -8.72 14.21 4.06
N GLY A 121 -8.04 13.10 4.36
CA GLY A 121 -7.88 12.59 5.71
C GLY A 121 -6.57 13.08 6.32
N PHE A 122 -6.29 14.38 6.26
CA PHE A 122 -5.17 15.03 6.96
C PHE A 122 -5.66 16.28 7.68
#